data_AF-A0A973XAQ2-F1
#
_entry.id   AF-A0A973XAQ2-F1
#
_cell.length_a   1.000
_cell.length_b   1.000
_cell.length_c   1.000
_cell.angle_alpha   90.00
_cell.angle_beta   90.00
_cell.angle_gamma   90.00
#
_symmetry.space_group_name_H-M   'P 1'
#
loop_
_entity.id
_entity.type
_entity.pdbx_description
1 polymer ?
#
loop_
_entity_poly.entity_id
_entity_poly.type
_entity_poly.pdbx_seq_one_letter_code
_entity_poly.pdbx_strand_id
1 'polypeptide(L)'
;MNALQQGANALFILLGAVMVLAMHAGFAFLELGTVRRKNQVNALVKILVDFSVSTVVYFVVGYSVAYGTGFFVGAEELAAKNGYELVKFFFLLTFAA
;
A
#
# COMPACT_ATOMS: atom_id res chain seq x y z
N MET A 1 -13.45 -16.45 -15.35
CA MET A 1 -14.12 -16.04 -14.10
C MET A 1 -15.24 -15.09 -14.47
N ASN A 2 -16.44 -15.26 -13.91
CA ASN A 2 -17.54 -14.33 -14.14
C ASN A 2 -17.16 -12.95 -13.56
N ALA A 3 -17.55 -11.85 -14.22
CA ALA A 3 -17.19 -10.48 -13.81
C ALA A 3 -17.53 -10.19 -12.33
N LEU A 4 -18.64 -10.77 -11.86
CA LEU A 4 -19.09 -10.64 -10.47
C LEU A 4 -18.11 -11.25 -9.46
N GLN A 5 -17.45 -12.37 -9.81
CA GLN A 5 -16.46 -13.01 -8.95
C GLN A 5 -15.15 -12.23 -8.91
N GLN A 6 -14.74 -11.60 -10.02
CA GLN A 6 -13.59 -10.69 -10.02
C GLN A 6 -13.83 -9.47 -9.14
N GLY A 7 -15.02 -8.85 -9.25
CA GLY A 7 -15.40 -7.72 -8.40
C GLY A 7 -15.43 -8.07 -6.91
N ALA A 8 -15.99 -9.22 -6.55
CA ALA A 8 -16.03 -9.70 -5.16
C ALA A 8 -14.62 -9.95 -4.60
N ASN A 9 -13.74 -10.59 -5.37
CA ASN A 9 -12.35 -10.82 -4.95
C ASN A 9 -11.56 -9.52 -4.77
N ALA A 10 -11.74 -8.56 -5.69
CA ALA A 10 -11.11 -7.25 -5.58
C ALA A 10 -11.62 -6.48 -4.34
N LEU A 11 -12.93 -6.50 -4.08
CA LEU A 11 -13.50 -5.89 -2.88
C LEU A 11 -12.91 -6.50 -1.60
N PHE A 12 -12.83 -7.83 -1.54
CA PHE A 12 -12.29 -8.53 -0.37
C PHE A 12 -10.84 -8.11 -0.06
N ILE A 13 -9.97 -8.09 -1.07
CA ILE A 13 -8.58 -7.68 -0.89
C ILE A 13 -8.49 -6.18 -0.58
N LEU A 14 -9.32 -5.34 -1.18
CA LEU A 14 -9.33 -3.90 -0.90
C LEU A 14 -9.68 -3.63 0.57
N LEU A 15 -10.69 -4.32 1.11
CA LEU A 15 -11.05 -4.23 2.52
C LEU A 15 -9.87 -4.66 3.41
N GLY A 16 -9.20 -5.76 3.06
CA GLY A 16 -7.97 -6.18 3.72
C GLY A 16 -6.87 -5.10 3.68
N ALA A 17 -6.69 -4.46 2.53
CA ALA A 17 -5.66 -3.42 2.34
C ALA A 17 -5.94 -2.20 3.21
N VAL A 18 -7.20 -1.79 3.32
CA VAL A 18 -7.63 -0.68 4.19
C VAL A 18 -7.41 -1.02 5.67
N MET A 19 -7.68 -2.26 6.09
CA MET A 19 -7.40 -2.69 7.46
C MET A 19 -5.90 -2.66 7.78
N VAL A 20 -5.05 -3.06 6.85
CA VAL A 20 -3.59 -3.02 7.01
C VAL A 20 -3.07 -1.58 6.97
N LEU A 21 -3.63 -0.73 6.11
CA LEU A 21 -3.31 0.70 6.11
C LEU A 21 -3.62 1.33 7.47
N ALA A 22 -4.72 0.94 8.12
CA ALA A 22 -5.06 1.43 9.45
C ALA A 22 -4.00 1.06 10.52
N MET A 23 -3.18 0.03 10.31
CA MET A 23 -2.06 -0.29 11.21
C MET A 23 -1.02 0.84 11.26
N HIS A 24 -0.79 1.56 10.16
CA HIS A 24 0.15 2.68 10.12
C HIS A 24 -0.32 3.85 11.00
N ALA A 25 -1.63 4.13 10.97
CA ALA A 25 -2.24 5.10 11.88
C ALA A 25 -2.16 4.62 13.34
N GLY A 26 -2.33 3.31 13.58
CA GLY A 26 -2.15 2.68 14.89
C GLY A 26 -0.73 2.88 15.43
N PHE A 27 0.30 2.59 14.63
CA PHE A 27 1.70 2.83 14.99
C PHE A 27 1.98 4.31 15.21
N ALA A 28 1.39 5.20 14.41
CA ALA A 28 1.49 6.64 14.64
C ALA A 28 1.00 7.03 16.02
N PHE A 29 -0.18 6.56 16.44
CA PHE A 29 -0.68 6.91 17.77
C PHE A 29 0.13 6.28 18.91
N LEU A 30 0.68 5.08 18.73
CA LEU A 30 1.55 4.45 19.73
C LEU A 30 2.90 5.19 19.87
N GLU A 31 3.56 5.54 18.77
CA GLU A 31 4.82 6.30 18.82
C GLU A 31 4.59 7.72 19.38
N LEU A 32 3.49 8.38 18.97
CA LEU A 32 3.12 9.69 19.50
C LEU A 32 2.78 9.70 20.99
N GLY A 33 2.18 8.62 21.48
CA GLY A 33 1.84 8.46 22.90
C GLY A 33 3.06 8.21 23.80
N THR A 34 4.16 7.71 23.24
CA THR A 34 5.38 7.36 23.99
C THR A 34 6.45 8.47 23.96
N VAL A 35 6.40 9.38 22.99
CA VAL A 35 7.33 10.52 22.90
C VAL A 35 6.85 11.74 23.69
N ARG A 36 7.80 12.57 24.13
CA ARG A 36 7.50 13.86 24.79
C ARG A 36 6.72 14.77 23.84
N ARG A 37 5.81 15.58 24.39
CA ARG A 37 4.95 16.52 23.63
C ARG A 37 5.70 17.35 22.57
N LYS A 38 6.88 17.86 22.91
CA LYS A 38 7.71 18.65 21.99
C LYS A 38 8.19 17.90 20.73
N ASN A 39 8.22 16.56 20.76
CA ASN A 39 8.70 15.70 19.68
C ASN A 39 7.57 14.97 18.94
N GLN A 40 6.32 15.14 19.36
CA GLN A 40 5.17 14.45 18.76
C GLN A 40 5.04 14.75 17.26
N VAL A 41 5.08 16.02 16.86
CA VAL A 41 4.99 16.38 15.43
C VAL A 41 6.11 15.71 14.61
N ASN A 42 7.33 15.65 15.14
CA ASN A 42 8.45 15.00 14.45
C ASN A 42 8.24 13.48 14.31
N ALA A 43 7.69 12.82 15.34
CA ALA A 43 7.36 11.40 15.25
C ALA A 43 6.25 11.13 14.21
N LEU A 44 5.20 11.97 14.17
CA LEU A 44 4.13 11.84 13.19
C LEU A 44 4.66 11.99 11.75
N VAL A 45 5.45 13.03 11.51
CA VAL A 45 6.04 13.29 10.18
C VAL A 45 6.92 12.11 9.76
N LYS A 46 7.67 11.51 10.68
CA LYS A 46 8.51 10.36 10.35
C LYS A 46 7.70 9.21 9.75
N ILE A 47 6.56 8.87 10.34
CA ILE A 47 5.70 7.76 9.87
C ILE A 47 5.04 8.09 8.53
N LEU A 48 4.59 9.34 8.35
CA LEU A 48 4.00 9.76 7.06
C LEU A 48 5.04 9.75 5.93
N VAL A 49 6.26 10.20 6.23
CA VAL A 49 7.36 10.18 5.27
C VAL A 49 7.77 8.75 4.95
N ASP A 50 7.84 7.88 5.96
CA ASP A 50 8.14 6.46 5.79
C ASP A 50 7.14 5.80 4.84
N PHE A 51 5.84 5.94 5.09
CA PHE A 51 4.80 5.41 4.19
C PHE A 51 4.90 5.99 2.77
N SER A 52 5.16 7.29 2.64
CA SER A 52 5.26 7.97 1.34
C SER A 52 6.47 7.49 0.53
N VAL A 53 7.63 7.39 1.17
CA VAL A 53 8.87 6.95 0.53
C VAL A 53 8.80 5.47 0.19
N SER A 54 8.33 4.63 1.13
CA SER A 54 8.08 3.21 0.90
C SER A 54 7.12 3.00 -0.27
N THR A 55 6.11 3.86 -0.42
CA THR A 55 5.19 3.78 -1.56
C THR A 55 5.89 3.97 -2.90
N VAL A 56 6.73 5.00 -3.01
CA VAL A 56 7.48 5.29 -4.25
C VAL A 56 8.50 4.20 -4.54
N VAL A 57 9.26 3.77 -3.53
CA VAL A 57 10.30 2.73 -3.70
C VAL A 57 9.68 1.38 -4.07
N TYR A 58 8.55 1.02 -3.45
CA TYR A 58 7.85 -0.22 -3.76
C TYR A 58 7.24 -0.19 -5.17
N PHE A 59 6.71 0.95 -5.61
CA PHE A 59 6.22 1.10 -6.98
C PHE A 59 7.32 0.93 -8.04
N VAL A 60 8.48 1.57 -7.85
CA VAL A 60 9.55 1.57 -8.85
C VAL A 60 10.36 0.27 -8.84
N VAL A 61 10.68 -0.26 -7.66
CA VAL A 61 11.60 -1.39 -7.51
C VAL A 61 10.94 -2.56 -6.78
N GLY A 62 10.28 -2.31 -5.65
CA GLY A 62 9.86 -3.39 -4.74
C GLY A 62 8.91 -4.41 -5.37
N TYR A 63 7.90 -3.95 -6.13
CA TYR A 63 6.96 -4.85 -6.80
C TYR A 63 7.62 -5.70 -7.89
N SER A 64 8.56 -5.10 -8.63
CA SER A 64 9.33 -5.80 -9.67
C SER A 64 10.23 -6.89 -9.10
N VAL A 65 10.82 -6.65 -7.92
CA VAL A 65 11.66 -7.64 -7.23
C VAL A 65 10.80 -8.76 -6.63
N ALA A 66 9.66 -8.41 -6.03
CA ALA A 66 8.81 -9.37 -5.34
C ALA A 66 8.04 -10.31 -6.28
N TYR A 67 7.58 -9.82 -7.43
CA TYR A 67 6.69 -10.57 -8.33
C TYR A 67 7.23 -10.71 -9.77
N GLY A 68 8.42 -10.18 -10.06
CA GLY A 68 9.01 -10.25 -11.40
C GLY A 68 8.27 -9.43 -12.45
N THR A 69 7.38 -8.53 -12.04
CA THR A 69 6.52 -7.73 -12.92
C THR A 69 6.65 -6.25 -12.59
N GLY A 70 6.69 -5.40 -13.62
CA GLY A 70 6.84 -3.95 -13.47
C GLY A 70 5.64 -3.18 -14.02
N PHE A 71 5.52 -1.93 -13.60
CA PHE A 71 4.53 -0.99 -14.15
C PHE A 71 5.00 -0.29 -15.43
N PHE A 72 6.27 -0.46 -15.80
CA PHE A 72 6.86 0.08 -17.02
C PHE A 72 6.57 -0.81 -18.26
N VAL A 73 5.29 -1.06 -18.52
CA VAL A 73 4.79 -1.83 -19.67
C VAL A 73 3.83 -0.99 -20.53
N GLY A 74 3.43 -1.49 -21.69
CA GLY A 74 2.50 -0.79 -22.58
C GLY A 74 1.18 -0.43 -21.89
N ALA A 75 0.62 0.74 -22.20
CA ALA A 75 -0.60 1.26 -21.57
C ALA A 75 -1.80 0.32 -21.75
N GLU A 76 -1.88 -0.39 -22.88
CA GLU A 76 -2.93 -1.40 -23.15
C GLU A 76 -2.82 -2.59 -22.19
N GLU A 77 -1.61 -3.05 -21.90
CA GLU A 77 -1.38 -4.16 -20.96
C GLU A 77 -1.70 -3.75 -19.52
N LEU A 78 -1.41 -2.50 -19.16
CA LEU A 78 -1.77 -1.95 -17.87
C LEU A 78 -3.30 -1.77 -17.72
N ALA A 79 -3.97 -1.34 -18.79
CA ALA A 79 -5.43 -1.23 -18.83
C ALA A 79 -6.12 -2.60 -18.79
N ALA A 80 -5.52 -3.63 -19.38
CA ALA A 80 -6.04 -5.00 -19.35
C ALA A 80 -5.93 -5.65 -17.96
N LYS A 81 -4.92 -5.28 -17.16
CA LYS A 81 -4.69 -5.79 -15.79
C LYS A 81 -5.40 -4.96 -14.71
N ASN A 82 -6.22 -4.00 -15.11
CA ASN A 82 -6.88 -3.06 -14.21
C ASN A 82 -7.93 -3.78 -13.32
N GLY A 83 -8.07 -3.36 -12.06
CA GLY A 83 -8.91 -4.04 -11.07
C GLY A 83 -8.11 -4.88 -10.07
N TYR A 84 -8.21 -6.21 -10.13
CA TYR A 84 -7.67 -7.10 -9.10
C TYR A 84 -6.16 -6.94 -8.86
N GLU A 85 -5.35 -6.85 -9.92
CA GLU A 85 -3.89 -6.71 -9.78
C GLU A 85 -3.49 -5.35 -9.18
N LEU A 86 -4.22 -4.27 -9.47
CA LEU A 86 -3.98 -2.96 -8.86
C LEU A 86 -4.33 -2.96 -7.37
N VAL A 87 -5.46 -3.58 -7.01
CA VAL A 87 -5.86 -3.72 -5.61
C VAL A 87 -4.88 -4.62 -4.86
N LYS A 88 -4.40 -5.69 -5.50
CA LYS A 88 -3.34 -6.55 -4.95
C LYS A 88 -2.03 -5.78 -4.78
N PHE A 89 -1.64 -4.95 -5.74
CA PHE A 89 -0.49 -4.05 -5.58
C PHE A 89 -0.65 -3.17 -4.35
N PHE A 90 -1.80 -2.50 -4.20
CA PHE A 90 -2.08 -1.65 -3.04
C PHE A 90 -2.09 -2.45 -1.72
N PHE A 91 -2.64 -3.65 -1.71
CA PHE A 91 -2.57 -4.53 -0.55
C PHE A 91 -1.14 -4.88 -0.18
N LEU A 92 -0.28 -5.21 -1.14
CA LEU A 92 1.10 -5.58 -0.86
C LEU A 92 1.96 -4.38 -0.48
N LEU A 93 1.67 -3.21 -1.05
CA LEU A 93 2.26 -1.93 -0.69
C LEU A 93 2.13 -1.68 0.81
N THR A 94 0.94 -1.90 1.38
CA THR A 94 0.67 -1.65 2.80
C THR A 94 1.32 -2.68 3.73
N PHE A 95 1.92 -3.75 3.22
CA PHE A 95 2.79 -4.63 4.01
C PHE A 95 4.27 -4.26 3.88
N ALA A 96 4.64 -3.61 2.79
CA ALA A 96 6.03 -3.20 2.53
C ALA A 96 6.37 -1.86 3.20
N ALA A 97 5.38 -0.98 3.31
CA ALA A 97 5.42 0.18 4.21
C ALA A 97 5.09 -0.25 5.64
#